data_AF-A0A959T084-F1
#
_entry.id   AF-A0A959T084-F1
#
_cell.length_a   1.000
_cell.length_b   1.000
_cell.length_c   1.000
_cell.angle_alpha   90.00
_cell.angle_beta   90.00
_cell.angle_gamma   90.00
#
_symmetry.space_group_name_H-M   'P 1'
#
loop_
_entity.id
_entity.type
_entity.pdbx_description
1 polymer ?
#
loop_
_entity_poly.entity_id
_entity_poly.type
_entity_poly.pdbx_seq_one_letter_code
_entity_poly.pdbx_strand_id
1 'polypeptide(L)'
;MKKSLLIFLVLIMFARAEGQESLKDLSLKLVASCHSDKEKVARIFQWVTSNISYRVSYKNIRSSVNADFDANEDEEDTSALKPLNERVAERVFKTRLAVCDGYSRLLATMCEYAEIPAAVIIGYGRPGSGRPRSFGVNHYWNAVYFEGQWHLLDATWASGYIIESSREFVRSYSARYFLTDPAVFINDHYPDDQRWTLLDEPVLFPELKRSPFKQKSFRKYNISEIYPSKGVLETYVGDTLRFELITSNPIRDKNILPDLLVDSSLFDHSNSWVFLKPDKDLSSYPLSSKFSYSYPVQSESVEWIYLQYNEDIVLRYRVKTKRKDL
;
A
#
# COMPACT_ATOMS: atom_id res chain seq x y z
N MET A 1 38.06 48.01 27.14
CA MET A 1 37.50 47.04 26.16
C MET A 1 37.36 45.63 26.76
N LYS A 2 36.57 45.42 27.83
CA LYS A 2 36.32 44.07 28.39
C LYS A 2 34.89 43.84 28.92
N LYS A 3 33.92 44.71 28.59
CA LYS A 3 32.51 44.56 29.00
C LYS A 3 31.55 44.18 27.87
N SER A 4 32.01 44.12 26.61
CA SER A 4 31.15 43.86 25.46
C SER A 4 31.14 42.41 24.97
N LEU A 5 32.02 41.55 25.51
CA LEU A 5 32.13 40.15 25.06
C LEU A 5 31.22 39.19 25.86
N LEU A 6 30.78 39.58 27.06
CA LEU A 6 29.94 38.72 27.90
C LEU A 6 28.45 38.74 27.51
N ILE A 7 27.98 39.81 26.86
CA ILE A 7 26.59 39.92 26.40
C ILE A 7 26.37 39.12 25.09
N PHE A 8 27.41 38.98 24.27
CA PHE A 8 27.31 38.20 23.03
C PHE A 8 27.37 36.69 23.28
N LEU A 9 28.06 36.25 24.34
CA LEU A 9 28.08 34.82 24.72
C LEU A 9 26.77 34.37 25.38
N VAL A 10 26.06 35.25 26.08
CA VAL A 10 24.74 34.94 26.64
C VAL A 10 23.68 34.87 25.55
N LEU A 11 23.75 35.70 24.50
CA LEU A 11 22.79 35.63 23.38
C LEU A 11 22.95 34.35 22.51
N ILE A 12 24.17 33.81 22.38
CA ILE A 12 24.42 32.56 21.63
C ILE A 12 24.03 31.31 22.45
N MET A 13 24.00 31.41 23.79
CA MET A 13 23.50 30.34 24.66
C MET A 13 21.97 30.27 24.71
N PHE A 14 21.24 31.34 24.35
CA PHE A 14 19.77 31.33 24.27
C PHE A 14 19.22 30.95 22.89
N ALA A 15 20.04 30.88 21.84
CA ALA A 15 19.62 30.45 20.51
C ALA A 15 19.69 28.92 20.28
N ARG A 16 19.95 28.14 21.35
CA ARG A 16 20.15 26.69 21.27
C ARG A 16 19.25 25.92 22.24
N ALA A 17 17.98 26.32 22.32
CA ALA A 17 16.94 25.61 23.06
C ALA A 17 15.52 25.75 22.45
N GLU A 18 15.39 26.11 21.17
CA GLU A 18 14.15 25.78 20.44
C GLU A 18 14.29 24.33 19.99
N GLY A 19 13.71 23.42 20.77
CA GLY A 19 13.59 22.02 20.37
C GLY A 19 12.96 21.95 18.98
N GLN A 20 13.56 21.20 18.07
CA GLN A 20 13.01 20.99 16.74
C GLN A 20 11.58 20.44 16.89
N GLU A 21 10.60 21.15 16.32
CA GLU A 21 9.18 20.77 16.43
C GLU A 21 8.98 19.31 16.00
N SER A 22 8.36 18.50 16.86
CA SER A 22 8.09 17.10 16.52
C SER A 22 6.92 16.99 15.54
N LEU A 23 6.85 15.88 14.80
CA LEU A 23 5.72 15.60 13.90
C LEU A 23 4.39 15.60 14.66
N LYS A 24 4.39 15.11 15.91
CA LYS A 24 3.21 15.12 16.78
C LYS A 24 2.79 16.54 17.15
N ASP A 25 3.73 17.38 17.56
CA ASP A 25 3.45 18.78 17.93
C ASP A 25 2.86 19.55 16.73
N LEU A 26 3.44 19.38 15.54
CA LEU A 26 2.89 19.99 14.34
C LEU A 26 1.47 19.48 14.05
N SER A 27 1.25 18.16 14.14
CA SER A 27 -0.06 17.56 13.84
C SER A 27 -1.14 18.14 14.76
N LEU A 28 -0.87 18.25 16.06
CA LEU A 28 -1.77 18.84 17.04
C LEU A 28 -1.99 20.34 16.79
N LYS A 29 -0.95 21.10 16.43
CA LYS A 29 -1.08 22.53 16.08
C LYS A 29 -1.94 22.77 14.83
N LEU A 30 -1.80 21.94 13.79
CA LEU A 30 -2.56 22.05 12.55
C LEU A 30 -4.07 21.90 12.78
N VAL A 31 -4.45 21.09 13.77
CA VAL A 31 -5.85 20.75 14.04
C VAL A 31 -6.46 21.51 15.22
N ALA A 32 -5.67 22.33 15.94
CA ALA A 32 -6.08 22.98 17.18
C ALA A 32 -7.32 23.88 17.06
N SER A 33 -7.53 24.50 15.90
CA SER A 33 -8.69 25.36 15.62
C SER A 33 -9.80 24.68 14.83
N CYS A 34 -9.71 23.37 14.59
CA CYS A 34 -10.72 22.61 13.86
C CYS A 34 -11.86 22.18 14.79
N HIS A 35 -13.08 22.20 14.26
CA HIS A 35 -14.31 21.87 14.99
C HIS A 35 -14.94 20.55 14.53
N SER A 36 -14.41 19.92 13.47
CA SER A 36 -14.83 18.61 12.98
C SER A 36 -13.64 17.77 12.51
N ASP A 37 -13.78 16.45 12.53
CA ASP A 37 -12.73 15.56 12.03
C ASP A 37 -12.45 15.78 10.53
N LYS A 38 -13.49 16.11 9.75
CA LYS A 38 -13.32 16.51 8.35
C LYS A 38 -12.40 17.72 8.19
N GLU A 39 -12.53 18.75 9.03
CA GLU A 39 -11.64 19.91 9.04
C GLU A 39 -10.22 19.52 9.44
N LYS A 40 -10.06 18.67 10.46
CA LYS A 40 -8.74 18.16 10.88
C LYS A 40 -8.05 17.43 9.72
N VAL A 41 -8.74 16.48 9.06
CA VAL A 41 -8.23 15.74 7.89
C VAL A 41 -7.87 16.72 6.77
N ALA A 42 -8.72 17.73 6.50
CA ALA A 42 -8.43 18.73 5.46
C ALA A 42 -7.14 19.50 5.73
N ARG A 43 -6.91 19.94 6.98
CA ARG A 43 -5.68 20.66 7.38
C ARG A 43 -4.44 19.80 7.24
N ILE A 44 -4.51 18.56 7.72
CA ILE A 44 -3.40 17.60 7.63
C ILE A 44 -3.11 17.31 6.14
N PHE A 45 -4.14 16.99 5.35
CA PHE A 45 -4.00 16.68 3.92
C PHE A 45 -3.41 17.85 3.13
N GLN A 46 -3.90 19.07 3.37
CA GLN A 46 -3.36 20.28 2.77
C GLN A 46 -1.89 20.48 3.13
N TRP A 47 -1.52 20.27 4.40
CA TRP A 47 -0.14 20.41 4.82
C TRP A 47 0.75 19.36 4.14
N VAL A 48 0.37 18.09 4.12
CA VAL A 48 1.15 17.02 3.46
C VAL A 48 1.35 17.34 1.97
N THR A 49 0.26 17.67 1.27
CA THR A 49 0.29 17.93 -0.18
C THR A 49 1.05 19.19 -0.56
N SER A 50 1.24 20.12 0.38
CA SER A 50 1.97 21.38 0.16
C SER A 50 3.45 21.28 0.55
N ASN A 51 3.80 20.38 1.47
CA ASN A 51 5.12 20.37 2.11
C ASN A 51 5.99 19.16 1.73
N ILE A 52 5.43 18.10 1.15
CA ILE A 52 6.18 16.91 0.75
C ILE A 52 6.37 16.89 -0.76
N SER A 53 7.59 16.59 -1.22
CA SER A 53 7.93 16.47 -2.64
C SER A 53 8.09 15.01 -3.03
N TYR A 54 7.63 14.66 -4.24
CA TYR A 54 7.76 13.29 -4.73
C TYR A 54 9.23 12.98 -5.10
N ARG A 55 9.77 11.90 -4.56
CA ARG A 55 11.13 11.44 -4.84
C ARG A 55 11.16 10.76 -6.22
N VAL A 56 11.71 11.45 -7.22
CA VAL A 56 11.93 10.86 -8.55
C VAL A 56 13.25 10.08 -8.55
N SER A 57 13.22 8.81 -9.00
CA SER A 57 14.42 7.99 -9.12
C SER A 57 15.15 8.31 -10.44
N TYR A 58 16.38 8.81 -10.35
CA TYR A 58 17.29 8.94 -11.49
C TYR A 58 17.96 7.58 -11.76
N LYS A 59 17.66 6.96 -12.91
CA LYS A 59 18.23 5.65 -13.30
C LYS A 59 19.73 5.66 -13.64
N ASN A 60 20.39 6.82 -13.60
CA ASN A 60 21.80 6.98 -14.01
C ASN A 60 22.81 7.10 -12.85
N ILE A 61 22.42 6.87 -11.59
CA ILE A 61 23.39 6.57 -10.54
C ILE A 61 23.47 5.05 -10.38
N ARG A 62 24.09 4.40 -11.38
CA ARG A 62 24.67 3.05 -11.23
C ARG A 62 26.12 3.21 -10.79
N SER A 63 26.32 3.73 -9.59
CA SER A 63 27.52 3.51 -8.78
C SER A 63 27.19 3.97 -7.36
N SER A 64 27.34 3.06 -6.39
CA SER A 64 27.38 3.25 -4.94
C SER A 64 26.10 3.42 -4.08
N VAL A 65 24.87 3.22 -4.56
CA VAL A 65 23.66 3.25 -3.68
C VAL A 65 22.86 1.94 -3.68
N ASN A 66 23.57 0.81 -3.75
CA ASN A 66 23.09 -0.37 -3.05
C ASN A 66 23.69 -0.28 -1.64
N ALA A 67 22.84 -0.24 -0.62
CA ALA A 67 23.17 -0.33 0.81
C ALA A 67 23.34 0.96 1.64
N ASP A 68 22.69 2.07 1.28
CA ASP A 68 22.33 3.09 2.28
C ASP A 68 20.86 2.88 2.72
N PHE A 69 20.54 1.65 3.11
CA PHE A 69 19.68 1.49 4.28
C PHE A 69 20.56 2.01 5.41
N ASP A 70 20.36 3.27 5.80
CA ASP A 70 21.21 3.96 6.76
C ASP A 70 21.18 3.17 8.07
N ALA A 71 22.20 2.33 8.24
CA ALA A 71 22.49 1.54 9.43
C ALA A 71 23.20 2.42 10.49
N ASN A 72 23.01 3.73 10.44
CA ASN A 72 23.68 4.71 11.28
C ASN A 72 22.70 5.57 12.11
N GLU A 73 21.44 5.17 12.27
CA GLU A 73 20.57 5.69 13.33
C GLU A 73 20.48 4.74 14.54
N ASP A 74 21.42 3.78 14.66
CA ASP A 74 21.61 2.99 15.87
C ASP A 74 22.60 3.72 16.80
N GLU A 75 22.23 4.92 17.28
CA GLU A 75 22.56 5.21 18.67
C GLU A 75 21.80 4.15 19.48
N GLU A 76 22.50 3.49 20.40
CA GLU A 76 22.10 2.30 21.18
C GLU A 76 20.84 2.56 22.04
N ASP A 77 19.70 2.81 21.40
CA ASP A 77 18.39 2.94 22.02
C ASP A 77 17.78 1.55 22.12
N THR A 78 17.88 0.99 23.32
CA THR A 78 17.28 -0.31 23.69
C THR A 78 15.75 -0.26 23.78
N SER A 79 15.12 0.87 23.43
CA SER A 79 13.66 1.00 23.40
C SER A 79 13.01 0.16 22.30
N ALA A 80 11.73 -0.20 22.50
CA ALA A 80 10.97 -0.88 21.48
C ALA A 80 10.88 0.00 20.22
N LEU A 81 11.25 -0.55 19.06
CA LEU A 81 11.14 0.15 17.79
C LEU A 81 9.72 0.69 17.60
N LYS A 82 9.60 2.01 17.35
CA LYS A 82 8.32 2.65 16.99
C LYS A 82 7.63 1.90 15.85
N PRO A 83 6.29 1.92 15.74
CA PRO A 83 5.56 1.32 14.62
C PRO A 83 6.09 1.79 13.26
N LEU A 84 6.01 0.92 12.24
CA LEU A 84 6.54 1.21 10.90
C LEU A 84 6.01 2.52 10.31
N ASN A 85 4.73 2.82 10.51
CA ASN A 85 4.12 4.07 10.03
C ASN A 85 4.81 5.30 10.65
N GLU A 86 5.03 5.29 11.95
CA GLU A 86 5.66 6.39 12.68
C GLU A 86 7.11 6.59 12.23
N ARG A 87 7.91 5.52 12.15
CA ARG A 87 9.30 5.62 11.67
C ARG A 87 9.39 6.21 10.26
N VAL A 88 8.55 5.74 9.33
CA VAL A 88 8.53 6.26 7.96
C VAL A 88 8.06 7.72 7.95
N ALA A 89 7.01 8.04 8.71
CA ALA A 89 6.46 9.40 8.80
C ALA A 89 7.48 10.40 9.33
N GLU A 90 8.22 10.08 10.39
CA GLU A 90 9.27 10.94 10.95
C GLU A 90 10.39 11.20 9.95
N ARG A 91 10.82 10.17 9.21
CA ARG A 91 11.81 10.35 8.13
C ARG A 91 11.28 11.24 7.01
N VAL A 92 10.03 11.06 6.56
CA VAL A 92 9.44 11.92 5.53
C VAL A 92 9.26 13.34 6.04
N PHE A 93 8.88 13.50 7.32
CA PHE A 93 8.78 14.80 7.98
C PHE A 93 10.13 15.53 7.97
N LYS A 94 11.21 14.86 8.38
CA LYS A 94 12.57 15.44 8.37
C LYS A 94 13.05 15.78 6.95
N THR A 95 12.89 14.85 6.00
CA THR A 95 13.47 14.97 4.65
C THR A 95 12.60 15.74 3.65
N ARG A 96 11.30 15.92 3.92
CA ARG A 96 10.30 16.47 2.99
C ARG A 96 10.21 15.73 1.65
N LEU A 97 10.68 14.48 1.57
CA LEU A 97 10.80 13.70 0.33
C LEU A 97 10.26 12.29 0.50
N ALA A 98 9.33 11.88 -0.36
CA ALA A 98 8.71 10.54 -0.29
C ALA A 98 8.28 9.99 -1.65
N VAL A 99 8.08 8.67 -1.71
CA VAL A 99 7.21 8.02 -2.71
C VAL A 99 5.85 7.71 -2.05
N CYS A 100 4.90 7.12 -2.77
CA CYS A 100 3.52 6.90 -2.28
C CYS A 100 3.40 6.23 -0.89
N ASP A 101 4.24 5.23 -0.59
CA ASP A 101 4.30 4.61 0.75
C ASP A 101 4.64 5.64 1.85
N GLY A 102 5.56 6.57 1.58
CA GLY A 102 5.93 7.61 2.54
C GLY A 102 4.85 8.67 2.73
N TYR A 103 4.17 9.08 1.66
CA TYR A 103 3.02 10.00 1.75
C TYR A 103 1.90 9.38 2.57
N SER A 104 1.52 8.14 2.26
CA SER A 104 0.39 7.48 2.89
C SER A 104 0.63 7.19 4.38
N ARG A 105 1.85 6.79 4.75
CA ARG A 105 2.23 6.60 6.16
C ARG A 105 2.33 7.90 6.94
N LEU A 106 2.91 8.95 6.34
CA LEU A 106 2.95 10.28 6.98
C LEU A 106 1.53 10.76 7.30
N LEU A 107 0.64 10.68 6.32
CA LEU A 107 -0.74 11.11 6.49
C LEU A 107 -1.46 10.30 7.56
N ALA A 108 -1.34 8.97 7.54
CA ALA A 108 -1.93 8.10 8.55
C ALA A 108 -1.42 8.43 9.96
N THR A 109 -0.11 8.61 10.14
CA THR A 109 0.49 8.96 11.44
C THR A 109 0.01 10.33 11.94
N MET A 110 -0.08 11.34 11.06
CA MET A 110 -0.59 12.66 11.45
C MET A 110 -2.08 12.60 11.85
N CYS A 111 -2.88 11.81 11.14
CA CYS A 111 -4.28 11.55 11.50
C CYS A 111 -4.39 10.83 12.84
N GLU A 112 -3.55 9.81 13.09
CA GLU A 112 -3.50 9.08 14.36
C GLU A 112 -3.17 10.01 15.53
N TYR A 113 -2.19 10.91 15.39
CA TYR A 113 -1.91 11.94 16.40
C TYR A 113 -3.06 12.93 16.62
N ALA A 114 -3.93 13.12 15.63
CA ALA A 114 -5.13 13.94 15.72
C ALA A 114 -6.38 13.14 16.13
N GLU A 115 -6.20 11.88 16.58
CA GLU A 115 -7.24 10.94 17.01
C GLU A 115 -8.25 10.58 15.91
N ILE A 116 -7.79 10.56 14.65
CA ILE A 116 -8.58 10.20 13.48
C ILE A 116 -8.11 8.83 12.98
N PRO A 117 -8.95 7.77 13.03
CA PRO A 117 -8.56 6.47 12.51
C PRO A 117 -8.23 6.57 11.01
N ALA A 118 -7.05 6.08 10.65
CA ALA A 118 -6.55 6.12 9.27
C ALA A 118 -5.92 4.79 8.89
N ALA A 119 -6.25 4.29 7.71
CA ALA A 119 -5.68 3.09 7.13
C ALA A 119 -4.72 3.45 5.99
N VAL A 120 -3.62 2.71 5.87
CA VAL A 120 -2.77 2.71 4.67
C VAL A 120 -3.28 1.59 3.76
N ILE A 121 -3.78 1.95 2.59
CA ILE A 121 -4.30 1.00 1.61
C ILE A 121 -3.23 0.75 0.56
N ILE A 122 -3.07 -0.51 0.20
CA ILE A 122 -2.11 -0.99 -0.78
C ILE A 122 -2.90 -1.49 -1.99
N GLY A 123 -2.44 -1.19 -3.20
CA GLY A 123 -3.11 -1.68 -4.39
C GLY A 123 -2.48 -1.22 -5.69
N TYR A 124 -3.31 -1.22 -6.73
CA TYR A 124 -2.95 -0.84 -8.07
C TYR A 124 -3.49 0.55 -8.40
N GLY A 125 -2.58 1.51 -8.54
CA GLY A 125 -2.83 2.78 -9.19
C GLY A 125 -2.65 2.61 -10.71
N ARG A 126 -3.67 2.96 -11.49
CA ARG A 126 -3.57 3.06 -12.97
C ARG A 126 -3.24 4.50 -13.36
N PRO A 127 -1.96 4.84 -13.60
CA PRO A 127 -1.61 6.18 -14.06
C PRO A 127 -2.09 6.40 -15.50
N GLY A 128 -3.13 7.21 -15.70
CA GLY A 128 -3.55 7.78 -16.99
C GLY A 128 -3.38 6.87 -18.24
N SER A 129 -2.86 7.44 -19.33
CA SER A 129 -2.74 6.81 -20.65
C SER A 129 -1.64 5.74 -20.75
N GLY A 130 -0.85 5.53 -19.70
CA GLY A 130 0.18 4.50 -19.66
C GLY A 130 -0.40 3.15 -19.29
N ARG A 131 -0.15 2.10 -20.09
CA ARG A 131 -0.49 0.73 -19.70
C ARG A 131 0.53 0.23 -18.68
N PRO A 132 0.15 -0.11 -17.44
CA PRO A 132 1.11 -0.64 -16.49
C PRO A 132 1.61 -2.00 -16.97
N ARG A 133 2.91 -2.26 -16.78
CA ARG A 133 3.58 -3.48 -17.27
C ARG A 133 3.01 -4.78 -16.65
N SER A 134 2.34 -4.67 -15.50
CA SER A 134 1.72 -5.78 -14.80
C SER A 134 0.50 -5.28 -14.02
N PHE A 135 -0.55 -6.10 -13.95
CA PHE A 135 -1.70 -5.85 -13.08
C PHE A 135 -1.42 -6.38 -11.68
N GLY A 136 -1.28 -5.49 -10.72
CA GLY A 136 -0.92 -5.82 -9.34
C GLY A 136 -0.36 -4.63 -8.59
N VAL A 137 -0.05 -4.84 -7.31
CA VAL A 137 0.34 -3.75 -6.40
C VAL A 137 1.48 -2.89 -6.95
N ASN A 138 1.24 -1.59 -7.01
CA ASN A 138 2.21 -0.57 -7.41
C ASN A 138 2.01 0.78 -6.71
N HIS A 139 0.99 0.94 -5.86
CA HIS A 139 0.62 2.23 -5.26
C HIS A 139 0.08 2.07 -3.83
N TYR A 140 0.16 3.16 -3.08
CA TYR A 140 -0.24 3.26 -1.67
C TYR A 140 -1.01 4.57 -1.46
N TRP A 141 -2.15 4.49 -0.77
CA TRP A 141 -3.03 5.63 -0.46
C TRP A 141 -3.67 5.43 0.92
N ASN A 142 -4.71 6.20 1.25
CA ASN A 142 -5.36 6.13 2.55
C ASN A 142 -6.88 6.04 2.48
N ALA A 143 -7.45 5.51 3.56
CA ALA A 143 -8.79 5.85 3.99
C ALA A 143 -8.76 6.41 5.41
N VAL A 144 -9.66 7.33 5.73
CA VAL A 144 -9.84 7.89 7.07
C VAL A 144 -11.28 7.70 7.53
N TYR A 145 -11.49 7.49 8.82
CA TYR A 145 -12.82 7.26 9.38
C TYR A 145 -13.30 8.49 10.15
N PHE A 146 -14.43 9.04 9.74
CA PHE A 146 -15.16 10.07 10.49
C PHE A 146 -16.63 10.07 10.06
N GLU A 147 -17.52 10.62 10.90
CA GLU A 147 -18.97 10.67 10.62
C GLU A 147 -19.57 9.30 10.25
N GLY A 148 -19.11 8.24 10.94
CA GLY A 148 -19.64 6.89 10.81
C GLY A 148 -19.18 6.10 9.58
N GLN A 149 -18.32 6.66 8.72
CA GLN A 149 -17.93 6.02 7.46
C GLN A 149 -16.45 6.25 7.10
N TRP A 150 -15.93 5.39 6.22
CA TRP A 150 -14.59 5.52 5.65
C TRP A 150 -14.60 6.43 4.42
N HIS A 151 -13.59 7.29 4.29
CA HIS A 151 -13.43 8.20 3.16
C HIS A 151 -12.08 7.98 2.49
N LEU A 152 -12.04 7.93 1.16
CA LEU A 152 -10.83 7.65 0.37
C LEU A 152 -10.07 8.93 0.01
N LEU A 153 -8.75 8.83 0.01
CA LEU A 153 -7.86 9.94 -0.30
C LEU A 153 -6.47 9.46 -0.74
N ASP A 154 -5.85 10.22 -1.63
CA ASP A 154 -4.46 10.01 -2.07
C ASP A 154 -3.68 11.33 -2.06
N ALA A 155 -2.88 11.52 -1.01
CA ALA A 155 -2.01 12.68 -0.88
C ALA A 155 -0.89 12.69 -1.94
N THR A 156 -0.48 11.54 -2.47
CA THR A 156 0.58 11.45 -3.48
C THR A 156 0.12 12.08 -4.79
N TRP A 157 -1.01 11.61 -5.34
CA TRP A 157 -1.54 12.11 -6.60
C TRP A 157 -2.23 13.47 -6.43
N ALA A 158 -2.67 13.84 -5.23
CA ALA A 158 -3.10 15.20 -4.94
C ALA A 158 -1.95 16.22 -4.94
N SER A 159 -0.70 15.80 -4.67
CA SER A 159 0.43 16.72 -4.52
C SER A 159 0.95 17.26 -5.85
N GLY A 160 0.76 16.56 -6.95
CA GLY A 160 1.27 16.96 -8.27
C GLY A 160 1.56 15.80 -9.19
N TYR A 161 2.44 16.03 -10.16
CA TYR A 161 2.79 15.05 -11.19
C TYR A 161 4.29 15.08 -11.51
N ILE A 162 4.75 14.06 -12.23
CA ILE A 162 6.13 13.98 -12.72
C ILE A 162 6.13 14.32 -14.21
N ILE A 163 6.97 15.26 -14.61
CA ILE A 163 7.25 15.48 -16.04
C ILE A 163 8.13 14.33 -16.53
N GLU A 164 7.62 13.51 -17.44
CA GLU A 164 8.31 12.29 -17.88
C GLU A 164 9.66 12.56 -18.57
N SER A 165 9.76 13.68 -19.31
CA SER A 165 10.97 14.08 -20.03
C SER A 165 12.09 14.54 -19.11
N SER A 166 11.81 15.44 -18.15
CA SER A 166 12.82 15.98 -17.23
C SER A 166 12.99 15.16 -15.95
N ARG A 167 12.08 14.22 -15.66
CA ARG A 167 12.05 13.46 -14.40
C ARG A 167 11.94 14.40 -13.18
N GLU A 168 11.23 15.50 -13.34
CA GLU A 168 11.02 16.48 -12.27
C GLU A 168 9.62 16.33 -11.70
N PHE A 169 9.51 16.45 -10.38
CA PHE A 169 8.25 16.58 -9.70
C PHE A 169 7.77 18.03 -9.75
N VAL A 170 6.57 18.24 -10.28
CA VAL A 170 5.89 19.54 -10.27
C VAL A 170 4.74 19.46 -9.29
N ARG A 171 4.79 20.32 -8.26
CA ARG A 171 3.69 20.49 -7.33
C ARG A 171 2.50 21.11 -8.05
N SER A 172 1.37 20.43 -8.01
CA SER A 172 0.12 20.87 -8.62
C SER A 172 -1.01 20.24 -7.84
N TYR A 173 -1.57 21.02 -6.91
CA TYR A 173 -2.59 20.49 -6.02
C TYR A 173 -3.85 20.07 -6.79
N SER A 174 -4.33 18.86 -6.53
CA SER A 174 -5.56 18.34 -7.11
C SER A 174 -6.53 17.92 -6.01
N ALA A 175 -7.61 18.69 -5.85
CA ALA A 175 -8.70 18.38 -4.93
C ALA A 175 -9.44 17.08 -5.30
N ARG A 176 -9.25 16.55 -6.52
CA ARG A 176 -9.86 15.29 -6.99
C ARG A 176 -9.62 14.12 -6.05
N TYR A 177 -8.47 14.08 -5.38
CA TYR A 177 -8.04 12.96 -4.53
C TYR A 177 -8.23 13.23 -3.02
N PHE A 178 -9.05 14.22 -2.66
CA PHE A 178 -9.44 14.49 -1.29
C PHE A 178 -10.90 14.08 -1.07
N LEU A 179 -11.13 13.08 -0.20
CA LEU A 179 -12.47 12.55 0.11
C LEU A 179 -13.26 12.19 -1.15
N THR A 180 -12.60 11.47 -2.06
CA THR A 180 -13.17 11.12 -3.37
C THR A 180 -14.24 10.06 -3.21
N ASP A 181 -15.36 10.24 -3.93
CA ASP A 181 -16.40 9.23 -4.03
C ASP A 181 -15.81 7.87 -4.49
N PRO A 182 -16.12 6.75 -3.80
CA PRO A 182 -15.60 5.43 -4.15
C PRO A 182 -15.83 5.00 -5.60
N ALA A 183 -16.98 5.33 -6.19
CA ALA A 183 -17.32 5.00 -7.58
C ALA A 183 -16.48 5.80 -8.59
N VAL A 184 -15.95 6.95 -8.18
CA VAL A 184 -14.99 7.73 -8.96
C VAL A 184 -13.56 7.23 -8.72
N PHE A 185 -13.19 7.01 -7.46
CA PHE A 185 -11.83 6.62 -7.04
C PHE A 185 -11.40 5.26 -7.60
N ILE A 186 -12.33 4.31 -7.67
CA ILE A 186 -12.05 2.96 -8.19
C ILE A 186 -11.49 2.97 -9.61
N ASN A 187 -11.84 3.96 -10.44
CA ASN A 187 -11.45 4.01 -11.86
C ASN A 187 -9.93 4.04 -12.09
N ASP A 188 -9.19 4.55 -11.11
CA ASP A 188 -7.74 4.63 -11.14
C ASP A 188 -7.05 4.05 -9.89
N HIS A 189 -7.79 3.67 -8.83
CA HIS A 189 -7.28 3.00 -7.63
C HIS A 189 -8.00 1.68 -7.34
N TYR A 190 -7.36 0.56 -7.66
CA TYR A 190 -7.90 -0.78 -7.43
C TYR A 190 -7.18 -1.47 -6.25
N PRO A 191 -7.83 -1.66 -5.09
CA PRO A 191 -7.17 -2.12 -3.88
C PRO A 191 -6.80 -3.61 -3.92
N ASP A 192 -5.74 -3.94 -3.18
CA ASP A 192 -5.32 -5.33 -2.93
C ASP A 192 -6.40 -6.10 -2.16
N ASP A 193 -7.03 -5.47 -1.17
CA ASP A 193 -8.21 -5.97 -0.47
C ASP A 193 -9.47 -5.26 -0.99
N GLN A 194 -10.44 -6.04 -1.50
CA GLN A 194 -11.65 -5.50 -2.13
C GLN A 194 -12.58 -4.75 -1.16
N ARG A 195 -12.47 -4.96 0.15
CA ARG A 195 -13.26 -4.21 1.14
C ARG A 195 -12.96 -2.71 1.08
N TRP A 196 -11.72 -2.34 0.72
CA TRP A 196 -11.31 -0.96 0.53
C TRP A 196 -11.80 -0.32 -0.77
N THR A 197 -12.57 -1.05 -1.59
CA THR A 197 -13.32 -0.40 -2.66
C THR A 197 -14.41 0.52 -2.10
N LEU A 198 -14.91 0.23 -0.89
CA LEU A 198 -16.05 0.92 -0.27
C LEU A 198 -17.30 0.97 -1.17
N LEU A 199 -17.42 -0.02 -2.06
CA LEU A 199 -18.57 -0.23 -2.94
C LEU A 199 -19.28 -1.51 -2.50
N ASP A 200 -20.61 -1.53 -2.64
CA ASP A 200 -21.40 -2.74 -2.40
C ASP A 200 -21.00 -3.87 -3.36
N GLU A 201 -20.74 -3.50 -4.63
CA GLU A 201 -20.33 -4.43 -5.69
C GLU A 201 -18.97 -4.02 -6.27
N PRO A 202 -17.91 -4.83 -6.09
CA PRO A 202 -16.59 -4.52 -6.60
C PRO A 202 -16.54 -4.44 -8.14
N VAL A 203 -15.96 -3.35 -8.66
CA VAL A 203 -15.81 -3.16 -10.10
C VAL A 203 -14.79 -4.14 -10.70
N LEU A 204 -15.17 -4.79 -11.80
CA LEU A 204 -14.26 -5.63 -12.57
C LEU A 204 -13.26 -4.78 -13.37
N PHE A 205 -12.01 -4.72 -12.90
CA PHE A 205 -10.96 -4.02 -13.63
C PHE A 205 -10.66 -4.66 -14.99
N PRO A 206 -10.62 -3.88 -16.10
CA PRO A 206 -10.35 -4.40 -17.44
C PRO A 206 -9.09 -5.28 -17.57
N GLU A 207 -8.02 -4.97 -16.84
CA GLU A 207 -6.76 -5.72 -16.85
C GLU A 207 -6.93 -7.15 -16.35
N LEU A 208 -7.95 -7.41 -15.52
CA LEU A 208 -8.21 -8.74 -14.99
C LEU A 208 -8.51 -9.76 -16.12
N LYS A 209 -9.03 -9.30 -17.26
CA LYS A 209 -9.25 -10.17 -18.44
C LYS A 209 -7.94 -10.76 -18.99
N ARG A 210 -6.79 -10.11 -18.74
CA ARG A 210 -5.48 -10.47 -19.30
C ARG A 210 -4.51 -11.05 -18.29
N SER A 211 -4.69 -10.73 -17.01
CA SER A 211 -3.83 -11.18 -15.91
C SER A 211 -4.66 -11.29 -14.64
N PRO A 212 -4.46 -12.29 -13.77
CA PRO A 212 -4.94 -12.19 -12.40
C PRO A 212 -4.33 -10.97 -11.71
N PHE A 213 -4.99 -10.50 -10.66
CA PHE A 213 -4.44 -9.45 -9.82
C PHE A 213 -3.32 -10.03 -8.96
N LYS A 214 -2.12 -9.43 -9.04
CA LYS A 214 -0.96 -9.83 -8.26
C LYS A 214 -0.89 -9.01 -6.99
N GLN A 215 -1.08 -9.66 -5.84
CA GLN A 215 -1.04 -9.01 -4.53
C GLN A 215 0.37 -8.57 -4.16
N LYS A 216 0.52 -7.80 -3.07
CA LYS A 216 1.84 -7.34 -2.59
C LYS A 216 2.82 -8.50 -2.39
N SER A 217 2.35 -9.58 -1.79
CA SER A 217 3.08 -10.81 -1.51
C SER A 217 3.61 -11.52 -2.77
N PHE A 218 3.00 -11.30 -3.95
CA PHE A 218 3.50 -11.85 -5.22
C PHE A 218 4.96 -11.46 -5.47
N ARG A 219 5.29 -10.20 -5.16
CA ARG A 219 6.67 -9.70 -5.25
C ARG A 219 7.52 -10.14 -4.06
N LYS A 220 6.96 -10.21 -2.86
CA LYS A 220 7.62 -10.67 -1.62
C LYS A 220 8.28 -12.04 -1.81
N TYR A 221 7.59 -12.95 -2.50
CA TYR A 221 8.05 -14.31 -2.78
C TYR A 221 8.73 -14.50 -4.14
N ASN A 222 8.96 -13.41 -4.88
CA ASN A 222 9.59 -13.45 -6.21
C ASN A 222 8.97 -14.52 -7.13
N ILE A 223 7.63 -14.53 -7.22
CA ILE A 223 6.89 -15.44 -8.10
C ILE A 223 7.13 -15.00 -9.54
N SER A 224 7.65 -15.91 -10.37
CA SER A 224 8.07 -15.61 -11.75
C SER A 224 7.06 -16.05 -12.80
N GLU A 225 6.37 -17.17 -12.56
CA GLU A 225 5.43 -17.77 -13.50
C GLU A 225 4.14 -18.18 -12.81
N ILE A 226 3.05 -18.14 -13.56
CA ILE A 226 1.70 -18.48 -13.09
C ILE A 226 0.89 -19.16 -14.18
N TYR A 227 -0.04 -20.00 -13.77
CA TYR A 227 -1.09 -20.57 -14.60
C TYR A 227 -2.42 -20.56 -13.83
N PRO A 228 -3.56 -20.26 -14.49
CA PRO A 228 -3.67 -19.68 -15.83
C PRO A 228 -3.11 -18.25 -15.89
N SER A 229 -2.68 -17.81 -17.07
CA SER A 229 -2.19 -16.43 -17.24
C SER A 229 -3.32 -15.40 -17.29
N LYS A 230 -4.55 -15.81 -17.64
CA LYS A 230 -5.74 -14.94 -17.64
C LYS A 230 -6.32 -14.83 -16.24
N GLY A 231 -6.80 -13.64 -15.86
CA GLY A 231 -7.41 -13.41 -14.55
C GLY A 231 -8.92 -13.64 -14.49
N VAL A 232 -9.61 -13.73 -15.64
CA VAL A 232 -11.02 -14.12 -15.71
C VAL A 232 -11.11 -15.51 -16.30
N LEU A 233 -11.70 -16.43 -15.53
CA LEU A 233 -11.87 -17.84 -15.88
C LEU A 233 -13.35 -18.13 -16.11
N GLU A 234 -13.67 -18.77 -17.23
CA GLU A 234 -15.01 -19.29 -17.50
C GLU A 234 -15.00 -20.80 -17.31
N THR A 235 -16.02 -21.32 -16.62
CA THR A 235 -16.09 -22.74 -16.24
C THR A 235 -17.53 -23.18 -16.04
N TYR A 236 -17.76 -24.48 -15.90
CA TYR A 236 -19.06 -25.06 -15.61
C TYR A 236 -19.06 -25.82 -14.30
N VAL A 237 -20.23 -25.93 -13.67
CA VAL A 237 -20.41 -26.85 -12.53
C VAL A 237 -20.02 -28.27 -12.95
N GLY A 238 -19.18 -28.91 -12.14
CA GLY A 238 -18.58 -30.23 -12.40
C GLY A 238 -17.20 -30.21 -13.03
N ASP A 239 -16.72 -29.05 -13.53
CA ASP A 239 -15.34 -28.91 -14.00
C ASP A 239 -14.35 -28.82 -12.83
N THR A 240 -13.05 -28.88 -13.11
CA THR A 240 -11.98 -28.63 -12.12
C THR A 240 -11.02 -27.59 -12.67
N LEU A 241 -10.93 -26.45 -11.99
CA LEU A 241 -9.92 -25.43 -12.27
C LEU A 241 -8.58 -25.85 -11.68
N ARG A 242 -7.50 -25.64 -12.44
CA ARG A 242 -6.13 -25.92 -12.02
C ARG A 242 -5.30 -24.64 -12.10
N PHE A 243 -4.49 -24.42 -11.08
CA PHE A 243 -3.60 -23.29 -11.00
C PHE A 243 -2.20 -23.74 -10.68
N GLU A 244 -1.22 -22.95 -11.12
CA GLU A 244 0.17 -23.18 -10.81
C GLU A 244 0.87 -21.84 -10.55
N LEU A 245 1.90 -21.85 -9.71
CA LEU A 245 2.85 -20.74 -9.60
C LEU A 245 4.26 -21.26 -9.38
N ILE A 246 5.26 -20.49 -9.81
CA ILE A 246 6.68 -20.82 -9.63
C ILE A 246 7.36 -19.73 -8.82
N THR A 247 8.05 -20.11 -7.73
CA THR A 247 8.88 -19.20 -6.91
C THR A 247 10.36 -19.45 -7.14
N SER A 248 11.15 -18.39 -7.05
CA SER A 248 12.60 -18.46 -7.29
C SER A 248 13.40 -19.09 -6.14
N ASN A 249 12.89 -19.03 -4.90
CA ASN A 249 13.63 -19.51 -3.73
C ASN A 249 12.69 -19.96 -2.59
N PRO A 250 12.09 -21.16 -2.71
CA PRO A 250 11.13 -21.67 -1.73
C PRO A 250 11.73 -21.87 -0.32
N ILE A 251 13.05 -22.04 -0.21
CA ILE A 251 13.74 -22.16 1.09
C ILE A 251 13.76 -20.81 1.80
N ARG A 252 14.12 -19.73 1.09
CA ARG A 252 14.05 -18.36 1.63
C ARG A 252 12.62 -18.05 2.04
N ASP A 253 11.67 -18.37 1.17
CA ASP A 253 10.27 -17.98 1.31
C ASP A 253 9.66 -18.51 2.63
N LYS A 254 10.00 -19.74 3.05
CA LYS A 254 9.56 -20.34 4.33
C LYS A 254 9.96 -19.55 5.58
N ASN A 255 11.04 -18.78 5.50
CA ASN A 255 11.53 -17.97 6.63
C ASN A 255 10.97 -16.54 6.62
N ILE A 256 10.17 -16.19 5.61
CA ILE A 256 9.53 -14.88 5.54
C ILE A 256 8.21 -14.96 6.30
N LEU A 257 8.06 -14.13 7.33
CA LEU A 257 6.81 -14.01 8.07
C LEU A 257 5.68 -13.54 7.14
N PRO A 258 4.48 -14.13 7.22
CA PRO A 258 3.32 -13.64 6.48
C PRO A 258 2.97 -12.22 6.92
N ASP A 259 2.33 -11.45 6.03
CA ASP A 259 1.82 -10.15 6.40
C ASP A 259 0.67 -10.40 7.41
N LEU A 260 0.92 -10.12 8.70
CA LEU A 260 -0.08 -10.14 9.77
C LEU A 260 -1.19 -9.15 9.39
N LEU A 261 -2.22 -9.59 8.66
CA LEU A 261 -3.50 -8.89 8.41
C LEU A 261 -4.38 -9.60 7.36
N VAL A 262 -4.24 -10.90 7.13
CA VAL A 262 -5.40 -11.66 6.63
C VAL A 262 -6.23 -12.00 7.86
N ASP A 263 -7.04 -11.04 8.32
CA ASP A 263 -8.09 -11.31 9.30
C ASP A 263 -8.81 -12.58 8.85
N SER A 264 -8.74 -13.65 9.64
CA SER A 264 -9.29 -14.95 9.26
C SER A 264 -10.80 -14.90 9.01
N SER A 265 -11.48 -13.83 9.46
CA SER A 265 -12.86 -13.56 9.04
C SER A 265 -13.01 -13.35 7.52
N LEU A 266 -11.93 -13.03 6.79
CA LEU A 266 -11.86 -13.01 5.32
C LEU A 266 -12.27 -14.33 4.68
N PHE A 267 -12.02 -15.46 5.34
CA PHE A 267 -12.42 -16.78 4.85
C PHE A 267 -13.94 -17.03 5.00
N ASP A 268 -14.61 -16.29 5.91
CA ASP A 268 -16.02 -16.47 6.26
C ASP A 268 -16.93 -15.35 5.71
N HIS A 269 -16.38 -14.26 5.15
CA HIS A 269 -17.15 -13.08 4.74
C HIS A 269 -18.07 -13.28 3.53
N SER A 270 -17.81 -14.28 2.68
CA SER A 270 -18.68 -14.54 1.53
C SER A 270 -18.55 -15.96 0.98
N ASN A 271 -19.71 -16.59 0.74
CA ASN A 271 -19.83 -17.84 -0.02
C ASN A 271 -19.42 -17.68 -1.51
N SER A 272 -19.11 -16.46 -1.96
CA SER A 272 -18.60 -16.19 -3.30
C SER A 272 -17.08 -16.20 -3.41
N TRP A 273 -16.36 -16.33 -2.28
CA TRP A 273 -14.91 -16.31 -2.24
C TRP A 273 -14.36 -17.69 -1.86
N VAL A 274 -13.33 -18.13 -2.58
CA VAL A 274 -12.63 -19.38 -2.31
C VAL A 274 -11.15 -19.10 -2.15
N PHE A 275 -10.56 -19.66 -1.10
CA PHE A 275 -9.14 -19.53 -0.80
C PHE A 275 -8.46 -20.89 -0.93
N LEU A 276 -7.50 -20.98 -1.84
CA LEU A 276 -6.80 -22.23 -2.13
C LEU A 276 -5.40 -22.21 -1.52
N LYS A 277 -5.08 -23.28 -0.80
CA LYS A 277 -3.71 -23.60 -0.38
C LYS A 277 -3.07 -24.53 -1.42
N PRO A 278 -1.73 -24.59 -1.50
CA PRO A 278 -1.05 -25.51 -2.41
C PRO A 278 -1.49 -26.96 -2.11
N ASP A 279 -1.66 -27.76 -3.15
CA ASP A 279 -1.97 -29.18 -3.01
C ASP A 279 -0.87 -29.86 -2.17
N LYS A 280 -1.26 -30.74 -1.24
CA LYS A 280 -0.41 -31.32 -0.17
C LYS A 280 0.83 -32.10 -0.65
N ASP A 281 1.02 -32.29 -1.95
CA ASP A 281 2.04 -33.16 -2.53
C ASP A 281 3.40 -32.48 -2.77
N LEU A 282 3.63 -31.30 -2.18
CA LEU A 282 4.88 -30.54 -2.30
C LEU A 282 5.63 -30.37 -0.98
N SER A 283 5.02 -30.71 0.16
CA SER A 283 5.75 -30.83 1.44
C SER A 283 6.77 -31.98 1.43
N SER A 284 6.58 -32.95 0.54
CA SER A 284 7.48 -34.07 0.24
C SER A 284 8.70 -33.67 -0.62
N TYR A 285 8.66 -32.49 -1.28
CA TYR A 285 9.72 -31.99 -2.14
C TYR A 285 10.11 -30.55 -1.77
N PRO A 286 10.87 -30.35 -0.68
CA PRO A 286 11.24 -29.02 -0.17
C PRO A 286 12.06 -28.15 -1.15
N LEU A 287 12.43 -28.69 -2.31
CA LEU A 287 13.15 -28.00 -3.40
C LEU A 287 12.27 -27.68 -4.62
N SER A 288 11.00 -28.11 -4.65
CA SER A 288 10.14 -27.76 -5.78
C SER A 288 9.89 -26.26 -5.78
N SER A 289 10.28 -25.61 -6.88
CA SER A 289 9.94 -24.22 -7.16
C SER A 289 8.50 -24.07 -7.66
N LYS A 290 7.86 -25.16 -8.07
CA LYS A 290 6.51 -25.17 -8.66
C LYS A 290 5.47 -25.62 -7.64
N PHE A 291 4.40 -24.83 -7.52
CA PHE A 291 3.26 -25.06 -6.64
C PHE A 291 1.97 -25.18 -7.45
N SER A 292 1.16 -26.21 -7.17
CA SER A 292 -0.09 -26.49 -7.86
C SER A 292 -1.28 -26.38 -6.92
N TYR A 293 -2.43 -26.00 -7.47
CA TYR A 293 -3.69 -25.84 -6.76
C TYR A 293 -4.82 -26.39 -7.62
N SER A 294 -5.82 -26.98 -6.99
CA SER A 294 -7.01 -27.47 -7.67
C SER A 294 -8.28 -26.97 -6.99
N TYR A 295 -9.28 -26.64 -7.80
CA TYR A 295 -10.60 -26.25 -7.32
C TYR A 295 -11.69 -26.99 -8.10
N PRO A 296 -12.37 -27.98 -7.49
CA PRO A 296 -13.55 -28.60 -8.08
C PRO A 296 -14.73 -27.63 -8.03
N VAL A 297 -15.30 -27.31 -9.19
CA VAL A 297 -16.36 -26.32 -9.30
C VAL A 297 -17.70 -26.97 -8.93
N GLN A 298 -18.18 -26.68 -7.72
CA GLN A 298 -19.39 -27.27 -7.16
C GLN A 298 -20.60 -26.33 -7.15
N SER A 299 -20.38 -25.01 -7.27
CA SER A 299 -21.41 -23.98 -7.17
C SER A 299 -21.19 -22.85 -8.17
N GLU A 300 -22.29 -22.24 -8.62
CA GLU A 300 -22.29 -21.00 -9.40
C GLU A 300 -22.04 -19.75 -8.56
N SER A 301 -22.19 -19.85 -7.23
CA SER A 301 -22.01 -18.71 -6.32
C SER A 301 -20.56 -18.24 -6.23
N VAL A 302 -19.58 -19.09 -6.61
CA VAL A 302 -18.17 -18.76 -6.51
C VAL A 302 -17.75 -17.81 -7.61
N GLU A 303 -17.30 -16.64 -7.18
CA GLU A 303 -16.95 -15.53 -8.04
C GLU A 303 -15.46 -15.21 -8.00
N TRP A 304 -14.81 -15.46 -6.87
CA TRP A 304 -13.41 -15.10 -6.65
C TRP A 304 -12.61 -16.29 -6.13
N ILE A 305 -11.46 -16.53 -6.75
CA ILE A 305 -10.47 -17.49 -6.27
C ILE A 305 -9.21 -16.74 -5.86
N TYR A 306 -8.79 -16.97 -4.64
CA TYR A 306 -7.58 -16.44 -4.04
C TYR A 306 -6.58 -17.58 -3.86
N LEU A 307 -5.36 -17.42 -4.37
CA LEU A 307 -4.28 -18.39 -4.14
C LEU A 307 -3.44 -17.94 -2.95
N GLN A 308 -3.26 -18.83 -1.99
CA GLN A 308 -2.42 -18.62 -0.83
C GLN A 308 -1.07 -19.29 -1.01
N TYR A 309 0.01 -18.60 -0.68
CA TYR A 309 1.36 -19.15 -0.63
C TYR A 309 2.06 -18.63 0.62
N ASN A 310 2.58 -19.56 1.43
CA ASN A 310 3.20 -19.25 2.72
C ASN A 310 2.33 -18.33 3.59
N GLU A 311 1.07 -18.72 3.76
CA GLU A 311 0.03 -18.02 4.52
C GLU A 311 -0.43 -16.65 3.99
N ASP A 312 0.27 -16.07 3.02
CA ASP A 312 -0.16 -14.86 2.33
C ASP A 312 -0.99 -15.18 1.08
N ILE A 313 -1.98 -14.35 0.80
CA ILE A 313 -2.66 -14.37 -0.50
C ILE A 313 -1.76 -13.73 -1.55
N VAL A 314 -1.50 -14.40 -2.67
CA VAL A 314 -0.56 -13.93 -3.72
C VAL A 314 -1.23 -13.54 -5.03
N LEU A 315 -2.36 -14.17 -5.34
CA LEU A 315 -3.07 -13.98 -6.60
C LEU A 315 -4.58 -13.97 -6.37
N ARG A 316 -5.28 -13.13 -7.13
CA ARG A 316 -6.75 -13.11 -7.20
C ARG A 316 -7.22 -13.28 -8.64
N TYR A 317 -8.11 -14.25 -8.84
CA TYR A 317 -8.81 -14.54 -10.09
C TYR A 317 -10.32 -14.29 -9.94
N ARG A 318 -10.95 -13.84 -11.03
CA ARG A 318 -12.41 -13.84 -11.18
C ARG A 318 -12.83 -15.14 -11.87
N VAL A 319 -13.87 -15.76 -11.36
CA VAL A 319 -14.52 -16.93 -11.95
C VAL A 319 -15.91 -16.56 -12.42
N LYS A 320 -16.30 -17.12 -13.57
CA LYS A 320 -17.65 -17.07 -14.12
C LYS A 320 -18.11 -18.50 -14.37
N THR A 321 -18.90 -19.01 -13.45
CA THR A 321 -19.44 -20.37 -13.52
C THR A 321 -20.79 -20.35 -14.23
N LYS A 322 -21.00 -21.30 -15.15
CA LYS A 322 -22.28 -21.52 -15.84
C LYS A 322 -22.81 -22.93 -15.54
N ARG A 323 -24.11 -23.15 -15.71
CA ARG A 323 -24.65 -24.52 -15.85
C ARG A 323 -24.40 -25.02 -17.27
N LYS A 324 -24.12 -26.31 -17.41
CA LYS A 324 -24.27 -26.96 -18.72
C LYS A 324 -25.77 -27.08 -18.94
N ASP A 325 -26.27 -26.42 -19.98
CA ASP A 325 -27.63 -26.68 -20.46
C ASP A 325 -27.66 -28.18 -20.85
N LEU A 326 -28.49 -28.95 -20.17
CA LEU A 326 -28.66 -30.40 -20.39
C LEU A 326 -29.47 -30.66 -21.65
#